data_AF-L9WSX5-F1
#
_entry.id   AF-L9WSX5-F1
#
_cell.length_a   1.000
_cell.length_b   1.000
_cell.length_c   1.000
_cell.angle_alpha   90.00
_cell.angle_beta   90.00
_cell.angle_gamma   90.00
#
_symmetry.space_group_name_H-M   'P 1'
#
loop_
_entity.id
_entity.type
_entity.pdbx_description
1 polymer ?
#
loop_
_entity_poly.entity_id
_entity_poly.type
_entity_poly.pdbx_seq_one_letter_code
_entity_poly.pdbx_strand_id
1 'polypeptide(L)'
;MTNRPRLRLGQSLAPGVLAVALFGAMAMIVLNTGFADEMVGFPAGISVTSEIGYALFDFTALQSAEGSIGDTEPFLAAFLLVAVVLDAALDAALVLAKRETEGEPVAALSSRTGATPGTTGSDQVAATDGSGRRRESADESAASDTAAESGGDS
;
A
#
# COMPACT_ATOMS: atom_id res chain seq x y z
N MET A 1 28.10 -44.33 13.61
CA MET A 1 26.63 -44.33 13.39
C MET A 1 26.28 -43.13 12.54
N THR A 2 25.93 -43.32 11.28
CA THR A 2 25.53 -42.23 10.38
C THR A 2 24.01 -42.18 10.34
N ASN A 3 23.44 -41.13 10.94
CA ASN A 3 22.01 -40.86 10.87
C ASN A 3 21.60 -40.74 9.39
N ARG A 4 20.63 -41.55 8.96
CA ARG A 4 20.04 -41.41 7.62
C ARG A 4 19.09 -40.21 7.62
N PRO A 5 19.21 -39.29 6.65
CA PRO A 5 18.32 -38.15 6.56
C PRO A 5 16.89 -38.64 6.31
N ARG A 6 15.96 -38.26 7.19
CA ARG A 6 14.53 -38.55 7.05
C ARG A 6 13.88 -37.38 6.32
N LEU A 7 13.41 -37.62 5.10
CA LEU A 7 12.63 -36.65 4.36
C LEU A 7 11.29 -36.44 5.09
N ARG A 8 10.96 -35.18 5.42
CA ARG A 8 9.68 -34.81 6.03
C ARG A 8 8.60 -34.83 4.95
N LEU A 9 8.07 -36.02 4.67
CA LEU A 9 6.90 -36.22 3.81
C LEU A 9 5.65 -36.00 4.68
N GLY A 10 5.11 -34.79 4.62
CA GLY A 10 3.94 -34.37 5.40
C GLY A 10 3.53 -32.95 4.99
N GLN A 11 2.96 -32.16 5.91
CA GLN A 11 2.50 -30.79 5.63
C GLN A 11 3.61 -29.84 5.13
N SER A 12 4.88 -30.19 5.36
CA SER A 12 6.06 -29.51 4.78
C SER A 12 6.21 -29.67 3.26
N LEU A 13 5.49 -30.59 2.62
CA LEU A 13 5.46 -30.71 1.17
C LEU A 13 4.47 -29.75 0.51
N ALA A 14 3.48 -29.24 1.25
CA ALA A 14 2.44 -28.38 0.68
C ALA A 14 3.01 -27.13 -0.03
N PRO A 15 4.03 -26.42 0.50
CA PRO A 15 4.65 -25.31 -0.22
C PRO A 15 5.37 -25.76 -1.51
N GLY A 16 5.98 -26.95 -1.51
CA GLY A 16 6.65 -27.51 -2.67
C GLY A 16 5.67 -27.89 -3.78
N VAL A 17 4.55 -28.51 -3.42
CA VAL A 17 3.46 -28.85 -4.37
C VAL A 17 2.85 -27.57 -4.95
N LEU A 18 2.65 -26.54 -4.12
CA LEU A 18 2.15 -25.24 -4.58
C LEU A 18 3.09 -24.60 -5.61
N ALA A 19 4.41 -24.65 -5.38
CA ALA A 19 5.39 -24.12 -6.31
C ALA A 19 5.36 -24.84 -7.67
N VAL A 20 5.25 -26.17 -7.67
CA VAL A 20 5.15 -26.96 -8.92
C VAL A 20 3.84 -26.68 -9.66
N ALA A 21 2.72 -26.54 -8.93
CA ALA A 21 1.44 -26.17 -9.51
C ALA A 21 1.50 -24.77 -10.17
N LEU A 22 2.07 -23.78 -9.48
CA LEU A 22 2.25 -22.43 -10.03
C LEU A 22 3.15 -22.44 -11.27
N PHE A 23 4.24 -23.21 -11.24
CA PHE A 23 5.11 -23.37 -12.39
C PHE A 23 4.37 -23.97 -13.59
N GLY A 24 3.57 -25.02 -13.36
CA GLY A 24 2.74 -25.63 -14.41
C GLY A 24 1.74 -24.65 -15.00
N ALA A 25 1.07 -23.84 -14.16
CA ALA A 25 0.15 -22.80 -14.62
C ALA A 25 0.86 -21.75 -15.47
N MET A 26 2.04 -21.27 -15.05
CA MET A 26 2.83 -20.32 -15.83
C MET A 26 3.30 -20.90 -17.16
N ALA A 27 3.78 -22.15 -17.16
CA ALA A 27 4.16 -22.84 -18.40
C ALA A 27 2.96 -22.99 -19.34
N MET A 28 1.79 -23.34 -18.82
CA MET A 28 0.56 -23.44 -19.62
C MET A 28 0.20 -22.10 -20.26
N ILE A 29 0.26 -21.00 -19.51
CA ILE A 29 -0.03 -19.66 -20.02
C ILE A 29 0.97 -19.31 -21.13
N VAL A 30 2.28 -19.40 -20.87
CA VAL A 30 3.33 -19.04 -21.85
C VAL A 30 3.21 -19.84 -23.14
N LEU A 31 2.85 -21.12 -23.07
CA LEU A 31 2.69 -21.97 -24.25
C LEU A 31 1.39 -21.73 -25.02
N ASN A 32 0.36 -21.17 -24.38
CA ASN A 32 -0.93 -20.89 -25.02
C ASN A 32 -1.10 -19.43 -25.42
N THR A 33 -0.27 -18.51 -24.93
CA THR A 33 -0.30 -17.10 -25.33
C THR A 33 0.31 -16.93 -26.72
N GLY A 34 -0.52 -16.56 -27.70
CA GLY A 34 -0.05 -16.12 -29.01
C GLY A 34 0.44 -14.68 -28.96
N PHE A 35 1.65 -14.42 -29.45
CA PHE A 35 2.10 -13.07 -29.78
C PHE A 35 1.71 -12.79 -31.23
N ALA A 36 1.18 -11.60 -31.53
CA ALA A 36 0.86 -11.22 -32.91
C ALA A 36 2.14 -11.14 -33.76
N ASP A 37 2.08 -11.63 -35.00
CA ASP A 37 3.23 -11.64 -35.93
C ASP A 37 3.72 -10.24 -36.31
N GLU A 38 2.86 -9.22 -36.19
CA GLU A 38 3.23 -7.81 -36.31
C GLU A 38 2.99 -7.08 -34.99
N MET A 39 4.07 -6.62 -34.36
CA MET A 39 4.00 -5.62 -33.30
C MET A 39 3.73 -4.26 -33.93
N VAL A 40 2.47 -3.98 -34.24
CA VAL A 40 2.02 -2.64 -34.65
C VAL A 40 2.14 -1.73 -33.43
N GLY A 41 3.14 -0.85 -33.44
CA GLY A 41 3.33 0.17 -32.40
C GLY A 41 2.16 1.16 -32.36
N PHE A 42 2.07 1.93 -31.27
CA PHE A 42 1.04 2.96 -31.15
C PHE A 42 1.24 4.05 -32.21
N PRO A 43 0.22 4.40 -33.01
CA PRO A 43 0.26 5.50 -33.96
C PRO A 43 0.57 6.83 -33.26
N ALA A 44 1.34 7.67 -33.94
CA ALA A 44 1.72 8.97 -33.42
C ALA A 44 0.50 9.86 -33.21
N GLY A 45 0.37 10.45 -32.02
CA GLY A 45 -0.71 11.38 -31.68
C GLY A 45 -1.87 10.78 -30.90
N ILE A 46 -1.92 9.46 -30.72
CA ILE A 46 -2.93 8.79 -29.87
C ILE A 46 -2.33 8.50 -28.50
N SER A 47 -3.02 8.92 -27.44
CA SER A 47 -2.60 8.67 -26.05
C SER A 47 -3.21 7.37 -25.53
N VAL A 48 -2.34 6.42 -25.13
CA VAL A 48 -2.75 5.17 -24.48
C VAL A 48 -3.62 5.45 -23.25
N THR A 49 -3.28 6.48 -22.49
CA THR A 49 -4.00 6.87 -21.27
C THR A 49 -5.43 7.33 -21.57
N SER A 50 -5.65 8.08 -22.66
CA SER A 50 -7.01 8.51 -23.02
C SER A 50 -7.86 7.34 -23.50
N GLU A 51 -7.30 6.43 -24.29
CA GLU A 51 -8.02 5.25 -24.80
C GLU A 51 -8.45 4.29 -23.67
N ILE A 52 -7.57 4.06 -22.68
CA ILE A 52 -7.92 3.32 -21.45
C ILE A 52 -9.01 4.06 -20.66
N GLY A 53 -8.90 5.40 -20.56
CA GLY A 53 -9.91 6.23 -19.91
C GLY A 53 -11.28 6.14 -20.59
N TYR A 54 -11.32 6.11 -21.92
CA TYR A 54 -12.54 5.91 -22.68
C TYR A 54 -13.13 4.52 -22.46
N ALA A 55 -12.31 3.47 -22.42
CA ALA A 55 -12.76 2.11 -22.10
C ALA A 55 -13.37 2.00 -20.69
N LEU A 56 -12.76 2.68 -19.71
CA LEU A 56 -13.22 2.68 -18.31
C LEU A 56 -14.62 3.27 -18.13
N PHE A 57 -14.98 4.26 -18.95
CA PHE A 57 -16.26 4.97 -18.87
C PHE A 57 -17.22 4.62 -20.01
N ASP A 58 -16.93 3.56 -20.77
CA ASP A 58 -17.75 3.11 -21.91
C ASP A 58 -17.96 4.20 -22.99
N PHE A 59 -16.93 5.03 -23.22
CA PHE A 59 -16.93 6.05 -24.26
C PHE A 59 -16.35 5.51 -25.57
N THR A 60 -16.89 4.39 -26.03
CA THR A 60 -16.46 3.68 -27.26
C THR A 60 -16.53 4.57 -28.51
N ALA A 61 -17.45 5.54 -28.56
CA ALA A 61 -17.56 6.50 -29.65
C ALA A 61 -16.38 7.50 -29.74
N LEU A 62 -15.62 7.67 -28.66
CA LEU A 62 -14.43 8.53 -28.61
C LEU A 62 -13.13 7.76 -28.81
N GLN A 63 -13.20 6.42 -28.87
CA GLN A 63 -12.02 5.58 -29.05
C GLN A 63 -11.55 5.58 -30.50
N SER A 64 -10.24 5.54 -30.67
CA SER A 64 -9.62 5.49 -31.99
C SER A 64 -9.86 4.12 -32.64
N ALA A 65 -10.46 4.11 -33.83
CA ALA A 65 -10.65 2.90 -34.64
C ALA A 65 -9.43 2.52 -35.51
N GLU A 66 -8.35 3.30 -35.42
CA GLU A 66 -7.13 3.07 -36.20
C GLU A 66 -6.20 2.05 -35.51
N GLY A 67 -5.90 0.95 -36.21
CA GLY A 67 -5.00 -0.10 -35.72
C GLY A 67 -5.62 -1.03 -34.67
N SER A 68 -4.78 -1.79 -33.96
CA SER A 68 -5.15 -2.70 -32.85
C SER A 68 -5.70 -1.98 -31.60
N ILE A 69 -5.95 -0.67 -31.67
CA ILE A 69 -6.27 0.20 -30.53
C ILE A 69 -7.76 0.14 -30.16
N GLY A 70 -8.64 -0.24 -31.10
CA GLY A 70 -10.07 -0.34 -30.85
C GLY A 70 -10.44 -1.37 -29.77
N ASP A 71 -9.61 -2.39 -29.56
CA ASP A 71 -9.85 -3.47 -28.60
C ASP A 71 -9.09 -3.23 -27.28
N THR A 72 -9.35 -2.10 -26.60
CA THR A 72 -8.77 -1.83 -25.26
C THR A 72 -9.48 -2.56 -24.12
N GLU A 73 -10.68 -3.11 -24.35
CA GLU A 73 -11.44 -3.83 -23.32
C GLU A 73 -10.70 -5.05 -22.73
N PRO A 74 -10.07 -5.94 -23.52
CA PRO A 74 -9.34 -7.09 -22.98
C PRO A 74 -8.13 -6.66 -22.15
N PHE A 75 -7.46 -5.58 -22.56
CA PHE A 75 -6.38 -4.98 -21.79
C PHE A 75 -6.90 -4.42 -20.46
N LEU A 76 -8.03 -3.70 -20.49
CA LEU A 76 -8.65 -3.16 -19.29
C LEU A 76 -9.08 -4.27 -18.32
N ALA A 77 -9.66 -5.36 -18.83
CA ALA A 77 -10.02 -6.53 -18.03
C ALA A 77 -8.78 -7.17 -17.38
N ALA A 78 -7.70 -7.33 -18.14
CA ALA A 78 -6.44 -7.84 -17.60
C ALA A 78 -5.85 -6.89 -16.54
N PHE A 79 -5.88 -5.58 -16.77
CA PHE A 79 -5.42 -4.57 -15.82
C PHE A 79 -6.20 -4.64 -14.49
N LEU A 80 -7.53 -4.71 -14.55
CA LEU A 80 -8.37 -4.85 -13.37
C LEU A 80 -8.13 -6.18 -12.64
N LEU A 81 -7.96 -7.28 -13.37
CA LEU A 81 -7.61 -8.57 -12.78
C LEU A 81 -6.29 -8.49 -12.02
N VAL A 82 -5.27 -7.88 -12.62
CA VAL A 82 -3.97 -7.66 -11.95
C VAL A 82 -4.12 -6.80 -10.70
N ALA A 83 -4.93 -5.74 -10.75
CA ALA A 83 -5.18 -4.88 -9.59
C ALA A 83 -5.80 -5.67 -8.43
N VAL A 84 -6.82 -6.50 -8.69
CA VAL A 84 -7.46 -7.35 -7.68
C VAL A 84 -6.49 -8.39 -7.12
N VAL A 85 -5.69 -9.02 -7.98
CA VAL A 85 -4.69 -10.00 -7.54
C VAL A 85 -3.62 -9.34 -6.68
N LEU A 86 -3.17 -8.13 -7.04
CA LEU A 86 -2.15 -7.41 -6.29
C LEU A 86 -2.65 -7.00 -4.89
N ASP A 87 -3.91 -6.60 -4.77
CA ASP A 87 -4.58 -6.30 -3.50
C ASP A 87 -4.57 -7.53 -2.57
N ALA A 88 -5.07 -8.67 -3.07
CA ALA A 88 -5.08 -9.93 -2.32
C ALA A 88 -3.66 -10.43 -1.97
N ALA A 89 -2.68 -10.20 -2.86
CA ALA A 89 -1.29 -10.57 -2.61
C ALA A 89 -0.67 -9.71 -1.50
N LEU A 90 -1.01 -8.43 -1.42
CA LEU A 90 -0.57 -7.52 -0.36
C LEU A 90 -1.15 -7.98 0.99
N ASP A 91 -2.45 -8.30 1.05
CA ASP A 91 -3.10 -8.85 2.24
C ASP A 91 -2.45 -10.16 2.69
N ALA A 92 -2.22 -11.08 1.74
CA ALA A 92 -1.54 -12.34 2.04
C ALA A 92 -0.11 -12.13 2.54
N ALA A 93 0.64 -11.19 1.95
CA ALA A 93 1.97 -10.84 2.40
C ALA A 93 1.96 -10.25 3.82
N LEU A 94 0.97 -9.42 4.14
CA LEU A 94 0.80 -8.86 5.48
C LEU A 94 0.47 -9.95 6.51
N VAL A 95 -0.46 -10.86 6.20
CA VAL A 95 -0.81 -12.00 7.04
C VAL A 95 0.40 -12.91 7.27
N LEU A 96 1.20 -13.17 6.24
CA LEU A 96 2.40 -14.01 6.34
C LEU A 96 3.54 -13.32 7.08
N ALA A 97 3.65 -12.00 6.97
CA ALA A 97 4.64 -11.19 7.66
C ALA A 97 4.34 -11.07 9.16
N LYS A 98 3.05 -11.08 9.54
CA LYS A 98 2.62 -11.06 10.94
C LYS A 98 2.91 -12.41 11.58
N ARG A 99 4.05 -12.50 12.28
CA ARG A 99 4.46 -13.69 13.01
C ARG A 99 3.88 -13.60 14.42
N GLU A 100 2.91 -14.45 14.72
CA GLU A 100 2.40 -14.61 16.08
C GLU A 100 3.19 -15.72 16.75
N THR A 101 3.86 -15.40 17.87
CA THR A 101 4.51 -16.41 18.72
C THR A 101 3.73 -16.40 20.03
N GLU A 102 3.11 -17.54 20.38
CA GLU A 102 2.33 -17.69 21.62
C GLU A 102 1.10 -16.76 21.74
N GLY A 103 0.55 -16.28 20.62
CA GLY A 103 -0.63 -15.40 20.61
C GLY A 103 -0.29 -13.91 20.74
N GLU A 104 0.98 -13.57 20.90
CA GLU A 104 1.46 -12.19 20.92
C GLU A 104 2.08 -11.80 19.57
N PRO A 105 1.72 -10.64 18.98
CA PRO A 105 2.31 -10.18 17.73
C PRO A 105 3.78 -9.78 17.97
N VAL A 106 4.72 -10.56 17.42
CA VAL A 106 6.15 -10.26 17.53
C VAL A 106 6.54 -9.25 16.45
N ALA A 107 6.50 -7.97 16.79
CA ALA A 107 7.05 -6.93 15.93
C ALA A 107 8.58 -7.05 15.88
N ALA A 108 9.15 -7.31 14.70
CA ALA A 108 10.60 -7.44 14.51
C ALA A 108 11.40 -6.21 14.98
N LEU A 109 10.76 -5.04 15.03
CA LEU A 109 11.38 -3.79 15.47
C LEU A 109 11.50 -3.68 17.00
N SER A 110 10.57 -4.27 17.76
CA SER A 110 10.59 -4.24 19.23
C SER A 110 11.74 -5.05 19.81
N SER A 111 12.23 -6.06 19.08
CA SER A 111 13.36 -6.89 19.50
C SER A 111 14.71 -6.17 19.51
N ARG A 112 14.83 -5.03 18.80
CA ARG A 112 16.06 -4.23 18.77
C ARG A 112 16.14 -3.21 19.91
N THR A 113 15.01 -2.87 20.52
CA THR A 113 14.94 -1.95 21.66
C THR A 113 14.87 -2.74 22.96
N GLY A 114 15.90 -3.55 23.23
CA GLY A 114 16.03 -4.33 24.45
C GLY A 114 17.15 -3.82 25.35
N ALA A 115 16.83 -2.95 26.31
CA ALA A 115 17.53 -2.77 27.59
C ALA A 115 16.62 -1.90 28.50
N THR A 116 15.86 -2.41 29.46
CA THR A 116 16.33 -2.96 30.75
C THR A 116 15.13 -3.61 31.47
N PRO A 117 15.20 -4.85 31.96
CA PRO A 117 14.14 -5.43 32.77
C PRO A 117 14.32 -5.01 34.23
N GLY A 118 13.50 -4.06 34.69
CA GLY A 118 13.50 -3.65 36.09
C GLY A 118 12.72 -2.39 36.36
N THR A 119 11.38 -2.50 36.43
CA THR A 119 10.55 -1.93 37.49
C THR A 119 9.08 -2.06 37.10
N THR A 120 8.30 -2.61 38.01
CA THR A 120 6.84 -2.68 37.98
C THR A 120 6.23 -1.28 37.92
N GLY A 121 5.18 -1.11 37.12
CA GLY A 121 4.18 -0.05 37.30
C GLY A 121 4.19 1.06 36.26
N SER A 122 3.24 1.04 35.35
CA SER A 122 2.38 2.20 35.06
C SER A 122 1.33 1.82 34.01
N ASP A 123 0.06 1.97 34.39
CA ASP A 123 -0.95 2.50 33.46
C ASP A 123 -0.32 3.67 32.70
N GLN A 124 0.07 3.46 31.44
CA GLN A 124 0.35 4.56 30.52
C GLN A 124 -0.82 4.66 29.56
N VAL A 125 -1.81 5.41 30.05
CA VAL A 125 -2.82 6.11 29.27
C VAL A 125 -2.16 6.74 28.05
N ALA A 126 -2.74 6.49 26.87
CA ALA A 126 -2.29 7.07 25.61
C ALA A 126 -2.15 8.59 25.75
N ALA A 127 -0.91 9.09 25.65
CA ALA A 127 -0.64 10.51 25.62
C ALA A 127 -1.18 11.09 24.31
N THR A 128 -2.26 11.85 24.40
CA THR A 128 -2.69 12.78 23.34
C THR A 128 -2.07 14.14 23.69
N ASP A 129 -0.84 14.41 23.27
CA ASP A 129 -0.23 15.73 23.41
C ASP A 129 -0.78 16.68 22.33
N GLY A 130 -2.04 17.08 22.54
CA GLY A 130 -2.64 18.21 21.84
C GLY A 130 -1.84 19.47 22.14
N SER A 131 -1.12 19.94 21.12
CA SER A 131 -0.33 21.17 21.08
C SER A 131 -1.02 22.34 21.81
N GLY A 132 -0.38 22.79 22.89
CA GLY A 132 -0.82 23.93 23.68
C GLY A 132 -0.71 25.26 22.92
N ARG A 133 -1.81 26.00 22.86
CA ARG A 133 -1.77 27.47 22.83
C ARG A 133 -2.54 27.97 24.05
N ARG A 134 -1.78 28.25 25.12
CA ARG A 134 -2.26 28.90 26.34
C ARG A 134 -2.62 30.34 26.00
N ARG A 135 -3.92 30.65 25.91
CA ARG A 135 -4.43 32.01 26.09
C ARG A 135 -4.26 32.35 27.56
N GLU A 136 -3.33 33.25 27.87
CA GLU A 136 -3.24 33.86 29.18
C GLU A 136 -3.91 35.23 29.09
N SER A 137 -5.18 35.24 29.48
CA SER A 137 -5.88 36.45 29.89
C SER A 137 -5.70 36.56 31.39
N ALA A 138 -4.96 37.57 31.86
CA ALA A 138 -5.14 38.09 33.20
C ALA A 138 -4.68 39.56 33.22
N ASP A 139 -5.64 40.35 33.65
CA ASP A 139 -5.72 41.80 33.71
C ASP A 139 -5.03 42.35 34.96
N GLU A 140 -4.65 43.63 34.89
CA GLU A 140 -4.43 44.58 36.00
C GLU A 140 -3.31 44.30 37.06
N SER A 141 -2.56 45.27 37.59
CA SER A 141 -2.78 46.72 37.70
C SER A 141 -1.51 47.45 38.20
N ALA A 142 -1.53 48.78 38.03
CA ALA A 142 -0.76 49.85 38.68
C ALA A 142 0.64 50.20 38.13
N ALA A 143 1.07 51.46 38.03
CA ALA A 143 0.44 52.80 37.99
C ALA A 143 1.59 53.81 37.73
N SER A 144 1.22 55.01 37.25
CA SER A 144 1.87 56.32 37.40
C SER A 144 2.58 56.96 36.20
N ASP A 145 1.95 58.05 35.76
CA ASP A 145 2.44 59.32 35.20
C ASP A 145 3.34 59.32 33.96
N THR A 146 2.86 59.95 32.87
CA THR A 146 3.13 61.38 32.62
C THR A 146 2.17 61.93 31.56
N ALA A 147 1.70 63.15 31.80
CA ALA A 147 0.72 63.94 31.05
C ALA A 147 1.10 64.30 29.60
N ALA A 148 0.09 64.59 28.76
CA ALA A 148 -0.15 65.89 28.10
C ALA A 148 -0.95 65.76 26.78
N GLU A 149 -2.21 66.21 26.84
CA GLU A 149 -2.93 67.12 25.93
C GLU A 149 -2.79 67.10 24.38
N SER A 150 -3.94 67.40 23.75
CA SER A 150 -4.16 67.92 22.38
C SER A 150 -4.34 66.86 21.29
N GLY A 151 -5.42 66.78 20.51
CA GLY A 151 -6.57 67.65 20.28
C GLY A 151 -7.02 67.50 18.80
N GLY A 152 -8.33 67.30 18.57
CA GLY A 152 -9.06 67.54 17.30
C GLY A 152 -8.70 66.67 16.08
N ASP A 153 -9.53 66.49 15.06
CA ASP A 153 -10.94 66.86 14.82
C ASP A 153 -11.43 66.01 13.62
N SER A 154 -12.73 65.72 13.68
CA SER A 154 -13.72 65.27 12.68
C SER A 154 -13.36 64.50 11.41
#